data_AF-A1CE04-F1
#
_entry.id   AF-A1CE04-F1
#
_cell.length_a   1.000
_cell.length_b   1.000
_cell.length_c   1.000
_cell.angle_alpha   90.00
_cell.angle_beta   90.00
_cell.angle_gamma   90.00
#
_symmetry.space_group_name_H-M   'P 1'
#
loop_
_entity.id
_entity.type
_entity.pdbx_description
1 polymer ?
#
loop_
_entity_poly.entity_id
_entity_poly.type
_entity_poly.pdbx_seq_one_letter_code
_entity_poly.pdbx_strand_id
1 'polypeptide(L)'
;MDRKNTQNILPGLLDALPSANIPEDANLLTIVSPFATCLPRLDSSTLDKRVIWRDCFALTGTLRTFYSHGTVSEVYRNRCLARQAKEFHLHVDSAHIVRINKSSSWIDVPFHFVTAVSPAAQCSGVLSLIPDRENGEYKIWMMKTLLEQFIGHPSVDMLDPVAGIPSVNESKTSFDCVIVGAGHSGLNTAGRLLALGVSYLVLDRNMSVGDNWRHRYDSAKLHTIRDYSHLPFERTFADKQYEWLTKDDLADGFAGWVKRFHINVWTSSELCSGTWDELHREWTLKINAGEETIKTVTCRHVVLATGGTCEKPMIPSFSGQHNFKGLIQHSIDYRNAWDWKGQRGVIVGAANTAHDIAEDMLNAGLASVTMIQRSRTYVQPQEYLLNAWKPIYNENTPQDISDRVLYAGPIAVSRLTTMAALNSQAESQPERFVALERAGFKTEQFGDIVYLLNERFGGHYVDIGVSDKIARGLIKVKSDSAPVSYTEEGLLFEDGTRLPADVIVFATGYTGTLRDSVRDLFGDKIHAQVEEYWGLDQEGEIRGAYVPTGHPGLWYVGGGLGQVRFFARFVAMQIFADLQGSPLAVYKRPPSQQTCINCSE
;
A
#
# COMPACT_ATOMS: atom_id res chain seq x y z
N MET A 1 -5.26 -5.99 24.03
CA MET A 1 -5.75 -4.65 23.62
C MET A 1 -6.85 -4.87 22.59
N ASP A 2 -8.09 -4.57 23.01
CA ASP A 2 -9.28 -4.76 22.20
C ASP A 2 -9.19 -3.96 20.91
N ARG A 3 -9.14 -4.68 19.78
CA ARG A 3 -9.51 -4.09 18.49
C ARG A 3 -11.00 -3.77 18.61
N LYS A 4 -11.33 -2.51 18.97
CA LYS A 4 -12.68 -1.98 18.80
C LYS A 4 -13.10 -2.40 17.39
N ASN A 5 -14.24 -3.08 17.31
CA ASN A 5 -14.79 -3.66 16.10
C ASN A 5 -15.10 -2.51 15.12
N THR A 6 -14.11 -2.02 14.39
CA THR A 6 -14.31 -1.08 13.29
C THR A 6 -15.00 -1.87 12.20
N GLN A 7 -16.32 -1.74 12.20
CA GLN A 7 -17.17 -2.30 11.17
C GLN A 7 -16.60 -1.89 9.81
N ASN A 8 -16.32 -2.88 8.96
CA ASN A 8 -15.82 -2.62 7.60
C ASN A 8 -16.76 -1.60 6.93
N ILE A 9 -16.23 -0.42 6.62
CA ILE A 9 -17.02 0.70 6.10
C ILE A 9 -17.31 0.55 4.61
N LEU A 10 -16.48 -0.20 3.88
CA LEU A 10 -16.54 -0.29 2.43
C LEU A 10 -17.90 -0.81 1.91
N PRO A 11 -18.52 -1.85 2.52
CA PRO A 11 -19.89 -2.25 2.19
C PRO A 11 -20.95 -1.15 2.35
N GLY A 12 -20.75 -0.21 3.29
CA GLY A 12 -21.65 0.92 3.50
C GLY A 12 -21.48 2.04 2.47
N LEU A 13 -20.31 2.11 1.82
CA LEU A 13 -19.99 3.08 0.77
C LEU A 13 -20.46 2.59 -0.62
N LEU A 14 -20.25 1.30 -0.89
CA LEU A 14 -20.76 0.65 -2.10
C LEU A 14 -20.97 -0.86 -1.83
N ASP A 15 -22.21 -1.29 -1.95
CA ASP A 15 -22.64 -2.66 -1.69
C ASP A 15 -22.50 -3.57 -2.93
N ALA A 16 -22.76 -3.02 -4.13
CA ALA A 16 -22.69 -3.74 -5.39
C ALA A 16 -22.25 -2.86 -6.57
N LEU A 17 -21.59 -3.48 -7.56
CA LEU A 17 -21.28 -2.84 -8.85
C LEU A 17 -22.57 -2.55 -9.63
N PRO A 18 -22.55 -1.59 -10.58
CA PRO A 18 -23.69 -1.37 -11.45
C PRO A 18 -24.01 -2.65 -12.25
N SER A 19 -25.28 -3.01 -12.27
CA SER A 19 -25.78 -4.08 -13.14
C SER A 19 -26.08 -3.49 -14.51
N ALA A 20 -25.21 -3.78 -15.47
CA ALA A 20 -25.28 -3.31 -16.85
C ALA A 20 -24.50 -4.28 -17.76
N ASN A 21 -25.10 -4.61 -18.91
CA ASN A 21 -24.47 -5.44 -19.94
C ASN A 21 -24.39 -4.63 -21.23
N ILE A 22 -23.20 -4.09 -21.52
CA ILE A 22 -22.94 -3.29 -22.71
C ILE A 22 -22.54 -4.24 -23.85
N PRO A 23 -23.26 -4.24 -24.99
CA PRO A 23 -22.92 -5.07 -26.14
C PRO A 23 -21.50 -4.81 -26.67
N GLU A 24 -20.86 -5.82 -27.26
CA GLU A 24 -19.53 -5.67 -27.86
C GLU A 24 -19.55 -4.75 -29.10
N ASP A 25 -20.66 -4.71 -29.81
CA ASP A 25 -20.90 -3.89 -31.00
C ASP A 25 -21.52 -2.51 -30.67
N ALA A 26 -21.54 -2.12 -29.39
CA ALA A 26 -22.04 -0.81 -28.97
C ALA A 26 -21.25 0.32 -29.65
N ASN A 27 -21.97 1.25 -30.29
CA ASN A 27 -21.36 2.41 -30.94
C ASN A 27 -20.88 3.43 -29.90
N LEU A 28 -19.64 3.27 -29.44
CA LEU A 28 -19.05 4.11 -28.39
C LEU A 28 -18.99 5.58 -28.79
N LEU A 29 -18.69 5.89 -30.05
CA LEU A 29 -18.66 7.26 -30.54
C LEU A 29 -20.01 7.95 -30.32
N THR A 30 -21.11 7.30 -30.71
CA THR A 30 -22.46 7.87 -30.51
C THR A 30 -22.83 8.00 -29.03
N ILE A 31 -22.46 7.02 -28.19
CA ILE A 31 -22.76 7.03 -26.76
C ILE A 31 -21.99 8.13 -26.03
N VAL A 32 -20.73 8.34 -26.39
CA VAL A 32 -19.78 9.18 -25.65
C VAL A 32 -19.83 10.65 -26.10
N SER A 33 -20.07 10.91 -27.39
CA SER A 33 -20.05 12.28 -27.95
C SER A 33 -20.89 13.31 -27.17
N PRO A 34 -22.09 12.98 -26.64
CA PRO A 34 -22.88 13.92 -25.84
C PRO A 34 -22.18 14.42 -24.57
N PHE A 35 -21.23 13.65 -24.01
CA PHE A 35 -20.53 14.01 -22.77
C PHE A 35 -19.36 14.98 -22.98
N ALA A 36 -18.94 15.24 -24.22
CA ALA A 36 -17.81 16.11 -24.51
C ALA A 36 -18.02 17.55 -24.03
N THR A 37 -19.27 18.00 -23.95
CA THR A 37 -19.63 19.38 -23.56
C THR A 37 -20.03 19.52 -22.09
N CYS A 38 -20.27 18.42 -21.37
CA CYS A 38 -20.76 18.47 -19.98
C CYS A 38 -19.64 18.53 -18.94
N LEU A 39 -18.39 18.18 -19.29
CA LEU A 39 -17.26 18.14 -18.37
C LEU A 39 -17.07 19.43 -17.56
N PRO A 40 -17.18 20.65 -18.11
CA PRO A 40 -17.03 21.87 -17.30
C PRO A 40 -18.14 22.08 -16.26
N ARG A 41 -19.29 21.42 -16.43
CA ARG A 41 -20.48 21.58 -15.58
C ARG A 41 -21.34 20.33 -15.57
N LEU A 42 -20.97 19.40 -14.68
CA LEU A 42 -21.77 18.20 -14.42
C LEU A 42 -22.99 18.53 -13.55
N ASP A 43 -24.13 17.95 -13.89
CA ASP A 43 -25.37 18.08 -13.12
C ASP A 43 -26.14 16.75 -13.01
N SER A 44 -27.23 16.76 -12.25
CA SER A 44 -28.02 15.56 -11.96
C SER A 44 -28.64 14.88 -13.19
N SER A 45 -28.73 15.55 -14.35
CA SER A 45 -29.23 14.91 -15.58
C SER A 45 -28.18 13.97 -16.19
N THR A 46 -26.89 14.33 -16.06
CA THR A 46 -25.75 13.56 -16.60
C THR A 46 -25.20 12.49 -15.65
N LEU A 47 -25.50 12.60 -14.36
CA LEU A 47 -24.96 11.75 -13.30
C LEU A 47 -25.96 10.68 -12.86
N ASP A 48 -25.49 9.44 -12.65
CA ASP A 48 -26.26 8.40 -11.97
C ASP A 48 -26.51 8.77 -10.50
N LYS A 49 -27.65 8.35 -9.93
CA LYS A 49 -28.01 8.65 -8.53
C LYS A 49 -26.92 8.20 -7.55
N ARG A 50 -26.24 7.08 -7.83
CA ARG A 50 -25.17 6.48 -7.02
C ARG A 50 -23.78 6.80 -7.56
N VAL A 51 -23.62 7.88 -8.32
CA VAL A 51 -22.30 8.27 -8.85
C VAL A 51 -21.26 8.38 -7.74
N ILE A 52 -20.05 7.92 -8.05
CA ILE A 52 -18.86 8.02 -7.19
C ILE A 52 -17.80 8.85 -7.92
N TRP A 53 -17.26 9.86 -7.28
CA TRP A 53 -16.12 10.61 -7.80
C TRP A 53 -14.95 10.53 -6.85
N ARG A 54 -13.83 9.99 -7.32
CA ARG A 54 -12.53 10.07 -6.62
C ARG A 54 -11.64 11.10 -7.27
N ASP A 55 -11.13 12.02 -6.46
CA ASP A 55 -10.12 12.99 -6.87
C ASP A 55 -8.77 12.63 -6.23
N CYS A 56 -7.76 12.46 -7.08
CA CYS A 56 -6.37 12.29 -6.72
C CYS A 56 -5.64 13.62 -6.94
N PHE A 57 -5.78 14.53 -5.98
CA PHE A 57 -5.09 15.82 -5.88
C PHE A 57 -5.40 16.89 -6.94
N ALA A 58 -6.08 16.55 -8.05
CA ALA A 58 -6.29 17.47 -9.16
C ALA A 58 -7.16 18.69 -8.78
N LEU A 59 -8.28 18.43 -8.12
CA LEU A 59 -9.29 19.44 -7.80
C LEU A 59 -9.40 19.72 -6.30
N THR A 60 -9.00 18.77 -5.46
CA THR A 60 -9.12 18.83 -4.00
C THR A 60 -7.79 19.02 -3.29
N GLY A 61 -6.65 18.90 -3.98
CA GLY A 61 -5.32 19.02 -3.38
C GLY A 61 -4.98 17.93 -2.35
N THR A 62 -5.80 16.89 -2.24
CA THR A 62 -5.60 15.70 -1.40
C THR A 62 -6.33 14.50 -2.04
N LEU A 63 -6.34 13.34 -1.40
CA LEU A 63 -7.23 12.23 -1.77
C LEU A 63 -8.62 12.47 -1.18
N ARG A 64 -9.66 12.45 -2.02
CA ARG A 64 -11.06 12.51 -1.59
C ARG A 64 -11.92 11.61 -2.47
N THR A 65 -12.92 10.95 -1.87
CA THR A 65 -13.99 10.29 -2.60
C THR A 65 -15.35 10.84 -2.18
N PHE A 66 -16.19 11.16 -3.16
CA PHE A 66 -17.52 11.71 -2.99
C PHE A 66 -18.57 10.75 -3.56
N TYR A 67 -19.71 10.69 -2.91
CA TYR A 67 -20.81 9.78 -3.24
C TYR A 67 -22.10 10.57 -3.47
N SER A 68 -22.94 10.06 -4.37
CA SER A 68 -24.21 10.65 -4.79
C SER A 68 -24.10 11.81 -5.76
N HIS A 69 -25.06 11.90 -6.69
CA HIS A 69 -25.11 12.96 -7.70
C HIS A 69 -25.23 14.37 -7.12
N GLY A 70 -25.93 14.54 -5.98
CA GLY A 70 -26.06 15.83 -5.30
C GLY A 70 -24.70 16.36 -4.84
N THR A 71 -23.98 15.57 -4.04
CA THR A 71 -22.66 15.94 -3.52
C THR A 71 -21.64 16.06 -4.65
N VAL A 72 -21.60 15.11 -5.58
CA VAL A 72 -20.63 15.14 -6.69
C VAL A 72 -20.81 16.38 -7.56
N SER A 73 -22.04 16.68 -8.02
CA SER A 73 -22.27 17.87 -8.86
C SER A 73 -21.93 19.18 -8.14
N GLU A 74 -22.29 19.31 -6.86
CA GLU A 74 -21.99 20.50 -6.07
C GLU A 74 -20.49 20.70 -5.87
N VAL A 75 -19.82 19.67 -5.33
CA VAL A 75 -18.39 19.76 -5.00
C VAL A 75 -17.57 19.91 -6.26
N TYR A 76 -17.85 19.13 -7.32
CA TYR A 76 -17.11 19.20 -8.58
C TYR A 76 -17.16 20.59 -9.19
N ARG A 77 -18.35 21.19 -9.29
CA ARG A 77 -18.53 22.57 -9.76
C ARG A 77 -17.75 23.56 -8.91
N ASN A 78 -17.86 23.47 -7.58
CA ASN A 78 -17.18 24.38 -6.66
C ASN A 78 -15.65 24.24 -6.72
N ARG A 79 -15.13 23.06 -7.05
CA ARG A 79 -13.69 22.83 -7.22
C ARG A 79 -13.18 23.23 -8.59
N CYS A 80 -13.92 22.98 -9.67
CA CYS A 80 -13.59 23.49 -10.98
C CYS A 80 -13.47 25.02 -10.97
N LEU A 81 -14.42 25.72 -10.34
CA LEU A 81 -14.35 27.18 -10.19
C LEU A 81 -13.13 27.64 -9.39
N ALA A 82 -12.88 27.04 -8.23
CA ALA A 82 -11.78 27.47 -7.37
C ALA A 82 -10.39 27.11 -7.86
N ARG A 83 -10.26 26.06 -8.68
CA ARG A 83 -9.01 25.70 -9.35
C ARG A 83 -8.88 26.34 -10.74
N GLN A 84 -9.91 27.07 -11.17
CA GLN A 84 -10.05 27.61 -12.54
C GLN A 84 -9.77 26.52 -13.58
N ALA A 85 -10.46 25.38 -13.43
CA ALA A 85 -10.36 24.26 -14.34
C ALA A 85 -10.95 24.64 -15.70
N LYS A 86 -10.19 24.37 -16.77
CA LYS A 86 -10.52 24.77 -18.14
C LYS A 86 -9.89 23.80 -19.14
N GLU A 87 -10.15 24.03 -20.43
CA GLU A 87 -9.58 23.25 -21.53
C GLU A 87 -9.87 21.75 -21.36
N PHE A 88 -11.13 21.43 -21.03
CA PHE A 88 -11.59 20.05 -20.93
C PHE A 88 -11.67 19.43 -22.31
N HIS A 89 -11.04 18.27 -22.47
CA HIS A 89 -11.00 17.52 -23.72
C HIS A 89 -11.26 16.04 -23.46
N LEU A 90 -12.38 15.55 -23.96
CA LEU A 90 -12.78 14.14 -23.87
C LEU A 90 -12.15 13.33 -25.03
N HIS A 91 -11.49 12.22 -24.70
CA HIS A 91 -10.86 11.34 -25.69
C HIS A 91 -11.82 10.24 -26.12
N VAL A 92 -12.73 10.59 -27.02
CA VAL A 92 -13.77 9.66 -27.50
C VAL A 92 -13.17 8.42 -28.18
N ASP A 93 -12.09 8.60 -28.94
CA ASP A 93 -11.39 7.51 -29.63
C ASP A 93 -10.68 6.53 -28.67
N SER A 94 -10.47 6.95 -27.41
CA SER A 94 -9.88 6.12 -26.36
C SER A 94 -10.94 5.48 -25.45
N ALA A 95 -12.22 5.64 -25.78
CA ALA A 95 -13.31 5.00 -25.05
C ALA A 95 -13.22 3.47 -25.21
N HIS A 96 -13.39 2.74 -24.12
CA HIS A 96 -13.40 1.29 -24.14
C HIS A 96 -14.37 0.73 -23.11
N ILE A 97 -14.87 -0.47 -23.39
CA ILE A 97 -15.80 -1.14 -22.49
C ILE A 97 -15.01 -1.95 -21.46
N VAL A 98 -15.21 -1.63 -20.18
CA VAL A 98 -14.72 -2.41 -19.04
C VAL A 98 -15.75 -3.48 -18.71
N ARG A 99 -15.31 -4.74 -18.67
CA ARG A 99 -16.15 -5.89 -18.30
C ARG A 99 -15.58 -6.57 -17.08
N ILE A 100 -16.37 -6.59 -16.00
CA ILE A 100 -15.98 -7.25 -14.76
C ILE A 100 -16.51 -8.69 -14.72
N ASN A 101 -17.78 -8.85 -15.09
CA ASN A 101 -18.43 -10.16 -15.19
C ASN A 101 -19.64 -10.05 -16.13
N LYS A 102 -20.42 -11.12 -16.25
CA LYS A 102 -21.58 -11.20 -17.16
C LYS A 102 -22.70 -10.19 -16.85
N SER A 103 -22.76 -9.66 -15.63
CA SER A 103 -23.82 -8.74 -15.18
C SER A 103 -23.33 -7.31 -14.95
N SER A 104 -22.03 -7.04 -15.03
CA SER A 104 -21.46 -5.72 -14.75
C SER A 104 -20.40 -5.32 -15.76
N SER A 105 -20.71 -4.26 -16.49
CA SER A 105 -19.86 -3.61 -17.48
C SER A 105 -20.19 -2.11 -17.58
N TRP A 106 -19.22 -1.30 -18.00
CA TRP A 106 -19.38 0.13 -18.24
C TRP A 106 -18.40 0.60 -19.32
N ILE A 107 -18.57 1.81 -19.83
CA ILE A 107 -17.64 2.43 -20.78
C ILE A 107 -16.74 3.40 -20.03
N ASP A 108 -15.43 3.17 -20.03
CA ASP A 108 -14.45 4.14 -19.55
C ASP A 108 -14.05 5.08 -20.69
N VAL A 109 -14.11 6.39 -20.45
CA VAL A 109 -13.76 7.45 -21.39
C VAL A 109 -12.74 8.40 -20.76
N PRO A 110 -11.47 8.37 -21.20
CA PRO A 110 -10.46 9.29 -20.70
C PRO A 110 -10.73 10.75 -21.10
N PHE A 111 -10.31 11.69 -20.28
CA PHE A 111 -10.27 13.11 -20.60
C PHE A 111 -9.06 13.80 -19.97
N HIS A 112 -8.73 15.00 -20.45
CA HIS A 112 -7.75 15.88 -19.81
C HIS A 112 -8.33 17.28 -19.62
N PHE A 113 -7.70 18.03 -18.71
CA PHE A 113 -8.00 19.43 -18.43
C PHE A 113 -6.79 20.10 -17.77
N VAL A 114 -6.84 21.42 -17.63
CA VAL A 114 -5.82 22.17 -16.89
C VAL A 114 -6.46 22.95 -15.75
N THR A 115 -5.73 23.10 -14.65
CA THR A 115 -6.09 24.04 -13.57
C THR A 115 -5.17 25.24 -13.64
N ALA A 116 -5.72 26.45 -13.69
CA ALA A 116 -4.92 27.68 -13.85
C ALA A 116 -4.42 28.28 -12.52
N VAL A 117 -5.03 27.92 -11.39
CA VAL A 117 -4.63 28.45 -10.07
C VAL A 117 -3.30 27.84 -9.64
N SER A 118 -2.36 28.69 -9.22
CA SER A 118 -1.02 28.30 -8.79
C SER A 118 -1.06 27.21 -7.70
N PRO A 119 -0.30 26.10 -7.83
CA PRO A 119 0.50 25.76 -9.01
C PRO A 119 -0.42 25.32 -10.15
N ALA A 120 -0.24 25.94 -11.32
CA ALA A 120 -0.97 25.55 -12.52
C ALA A 120 -0.58 24.12 -12.91
N ALA A 121 -1.54 23.32 -13.35
CA ALA A 121 -1.32 21.89 -13.51
C ALA A 121 -2.04 21.32 -14.73
N GLN A 122 -1.42 20.30 -15.31
CA GLN A 122 -2.08 19.36 -16.20
C GLN A 122 -2.73 18.28 -15.36
N CYS A 123 -3.96 17.93 -15.72
CA CYS A 123 -4.75 16.93 -15.04
C CYS A 123 -5.39 16.00 -16.06
N SER A 124 -5.65 14.76 -15.65
CA SER A 124 -6.45 13.82 -16.42
C SER A 124 -7.65 13.33 -15.62
N GLY A 125 -8.53 12.59 -16.28
CA GLY A 125 -9.60 11.88 -15.63
C GLY A 125 -10.20 10.80 -16.51
N VAL A 126 -11.12 10.04 -15.93
CA VAL A 126 -11.90 9.02 -16.63
C VAL A 126 -13.35 9.16 -16.20
N LEU A 127 -14.26 9.25 -17.17
CA LEU A 127 -15.69 9.05 -16.97
C LEU A 127 -16.01 7.58 -17.18
N SER A 128 -16.85 7.02 -16.31
CA SER A 128 -17.37 5.66 -16.46
C SER A 128 -18.87 5.72 -16.65
N LEU A 129 -19.34 5.24 -17.81
CA LEU A 129 -20.73 5.37 -18.27
C LEU A 129 -21.48 4.04 -18.19
N ILE A 130 -22.72 4.09 -17.71
CA ILE A 130 -23.68 2.97 -17.74
C ILE A 130 -25.00 3.42 -18.36
N PRO A 131 -25.78 2.52 -18.99
CA PRO A 131 -27.14 2.83 -19.39
C PRO A 131 -28.03 3.02 -18.16
N ASP A 132 -28.83 4.08 -18.16
CA ASP A 132 -29.87 4.34 -17.17
C ASP A 132 -30.99 3.30 -17.30
N ARG A 133 -31.52 2.86 -16.16
CA ARG A 133 -32.52 1.78 -16.12
C ARG A 133 -33.90 2.19 -16.62
N GLU A 134 -34.22 3.48 -16.56
CA GLU A 134 -35.56 3.99 -16.86
C GLU A 134 -35.71 4.33 -18.35
N ASN A 135 -34.71 4.99 -18.95
CA ASN A 135 -34.80 5.48 -20.34
C ASN A 135 -33.72 4.92 -21.29
N GLY A 136 -32.72 4.19 -20.78
CA GLY A 136 -31.63 3.64 -21.59
C GLY A 136 -30.57 4.65 -22.03
N GLU A 137 -30.71 5.93 -21.69
CA GLU A 137 -29.68 6.94 -21.91
C GLU A 137 -28.47 6.66 -21.01
N TYR A 138 -27.27 6.96 -21.47
CA TYR A 138 -26.08 6.73 -20.66
C TYR A 138 -25.94 7.82 -19.59
N LYS A 139 -25.41 7.44 -18.42
CA LYS A 139 -25.09 8.33 -17.30
C LYS A 139 -23.73 8.00 -16.72
N ILE A 140 -23.09 9.00 -16.13
CA ILE A 140 -21.83 8.85 -15.41
C ILE A 140 -22.11 8.23 -14.03
N TRP A 141 -21.63 7.01 -13.79
CA TRP A 141 -21.74 6.36 -12.47
C TRP A 141 -20.42 6.38 -11.69
N MET A 142 -19.30 6.60 -12.37
CA MET A 142 -18.02 6.79 -11.71
C MET A 142 -17.20 7.83 -12.46
N MET A 143 -16.46 8.64 -11.71
CA MET A 143 -15.50 9.59 -12.24
C MET A 143 -14.21 9.52 -11.43
N LYS A 144 -13.08 9.69 -12.12
CA LYS A 144 -11.74 9.77 -11.54
C LYS A 144 -11.09 11.04 -12.06
N THR A 145 -10.42 11.81 -11.21
CA THR A 145 -9.59 12.95 -11.63
C THR A 145 -8.21 12.85 -10.99
N LEU A 146 -7.16 13.17 -11.74
CA LEU A 146 -5.77 12.91 -11.36
C LEU A 146 -4.89 14.10 -11.69
N LEU A 147 -4.06 14.51 -10.73
CA LEU A 147 -3.01 15.49 -10.95
C LEU A 147 -1.83 14.83 -11.67
N GLU A 148 -1.50 15.31 -12.88
CA GLU A 148 -0.38 14.76 -13.67
C GLU A 148 0.94 15.45 -13.29
N GLN A 149 1.01 16.75 -13.55
CA GLN A 149 2.23 17.52 -13.39
C GLN A 149 1.94 19.01 -13.29
N PHE A 150 2.86 19.75 -12.69
CA PHE A 150 2.78 21.21 -12.69
C PHE A 150 3.31 21.79 -14.00
N ILE A 151 2.58 22.74 -14.57
CA ILE A 151 2.94 23.39 -15.83
C ILE A 151 4.17 24.28 -15.59
N GLY A 152 5.16 24.16 -16.49
CA GLY A 152 6.40 24.95 -16.40
C GLY A 152 7.46 24.37 -15.47
N HIS A 153 7.26 23.16 -14.94
CA HIS A 153 8.19 22.47 -14.06
C HIS A 153 8.59 21.10 -14.61
N PRO A 154 9.71 20.51 -14.14
CA PRO A 154 10.10 19.15 -14.50
C PRO A 154 9.01 18.11 -14.24
N SER A 155 9.01 17.03 -15.00
CA SER A 155 8.10 15.92 -14.76
C SER A 155 8.49 15.18 -13.49
N VAL A 156 7.52 14.89 -12.63
CA VAL A 156 7.73 13.98 -11.50
C VAL A 156 7.96 12.54 -11.97
N ASP A 157 7.55 12.22 -13.20
CA ASP A 157 7.56 10.86 -13.74
C ASP A 157 8.80 10.47 -14.55
N MET A 158 9.59 11.45 -14.98
CA MET A 158 10.70 11.26 -15.92
C MET A 158 11.99 11.82 -15.34
N LEU A 159 13.07 11.04 -15.43
CA LEU A 159 14.40 11.47 -15.05
C LEU A 159 15.43 10.79 -15.96
N ASP A 160 16.25 11.59 -16.63
CA ASP A 160 17.38 11.07 -17.40
C ASP A 160 18.53 10.71 -16.44
N PRO A 161 19.07 9.48 -16.47
CA PRO A 161 20.11 9.04 -15.53
C PRO A 161 21.44 9.77 -15.70
N VAL A 162 21.62 10.54 -16.79
CA VAL A 162 22.87 11.23 -17.16
C VAL A 162 22.85 12.72 -16.76
N ALA A 163 21.74 13.26 -16.27
CA ALA A 163 21.64 14.66 -15.87
C ALA A 163 22.41 14.92 -14.57
N GLY A 164 23.67 15.35 -14.73
CA GLY A 164 24.51 16.09 -13.78
C GLY A 164 24.42 15.64 -12.31
N ILE A 165 25.41 14.82 -11.89
CA ILE A 165 25.66 14.46 -10.49
C ILE A 165 25.62 15.74 -9.62
N PRO A 166 24.62 15.94 -8.74
CA PRO A 166 24.84 16.80 -7.59
C PRO A 166 25.89 16.06 -6.77
N SER A 167 27.09 16.59 -6.66
CA SER A 167 28.12 15.99 -5.78
C SER A 167 27.48 15.79 -4.40
N VAL A 168 27.52 14.55 -3.87
CA VAL A 168 27.19 14.29 -2.47
C VAL A 168 28.19 15.09 -1.65
N ASN A 169 27.80 16.31 -1.27
CA ASN A 169 28.64 17.13 -0.42
C ASN A 169 28.33 16.72 1.02
N GLU A 170 29.16 15.87 1.58
CA GLU A 170 29.06 15.43 2.98
C GLU A 170 29.16 16.60 3.98
N SER A 171 29.61 17.78 3.55
CA SER A 171 29.58 19.01 4.35
C SER A 171 28.22 19.72 4.34
N LYS A 172 27.26 19.30 3.49
CA LYS A 172 25.93 19.91 3.42
C LYS A 172 25.08 19.42 4.59
N THR A 173 24.67 20.35 5.44
CA THR A 173 23.87 20.08 6.64
C THR A 173 22.45 20.66 6.57
N SER A 174 22.04 21.20 5.41
CA SER A 174 20.70 21.76 5.20
C SER A 174 20.12 21.23 3.89
N PHE A 175 18.90 20.72 3.93
CA PHE A 175 18.19 20.15 2.79
C PHE A 175 16.75 20.67 2.76
N ASP A 176 16.06 20.59 1.62
CA ASP A 176 14.63 20.89 1.61
C ASP A 176 13.83 19.76 2.28
N CYS A 177 14.25 18.51 2.05
CA CYS A 177 13.60 17.32 2.59
C CYS A 177 14.56 16.25 3.11
N VAL A 178 14.25 15.64 4.25
CA VAL A 178 14.92 14.43 4.76
C VAL A 178 13.95 13.26 4.75
N ILE A 179 14.36 12.14 4.13
CA ILE A 179 13.60 10.89 4.06
C ILE A 179 14.25 9.89 5.02
N VAL A 180 13.45 9.30 5.91
CA VAL A 180 13.91 8.32 6.90
C VAL A 180 13.53 6.91 6.45
N GLY A 181 14.52 6.14 6.01
CA GLY A 181 14.42 4.78 5.46
C GLY A 181 14.73 4.74 3.97
N ALA A 182 15.71 3.92 3.55
CA ALA A 182 16.07 3.65 2.16
C ALA A 182 15.51 2.32 1.64
N GLY A 183 14.39 1.85 2.21
CA GLY A 183 13.55 0.84 1.57
C GLY A 183 12.81 1.40 0.35
N HIS A 184 11.98 0.58 -0.29
CA HIS A 184 11.28 1.00 -1.52
C HIS A 184 10.43 2.25 -1.35
N SER A 185 9.83 2.46 -0.17
CA SER A 185 9.09 3.68 0.18
C SER A 185 9.92 4.95 0.06
N GLY A 186 11.12 4.94 0.65
CA GLY A 186 12.01 6.08 0.61
C GLY A 186 12.64 6.28 -0.76
N LEU A 187 13.04 5.19 -1.42
CA LEU A 187 13.66 5.25 -2.76
C LEU A 187 12.69 5.79 -3.83
N ASN A 188 11.42 5.35 -3.80
CA ASN A 188 10.38 5.94 -4.66
C ASN A 188 10.29 7.45 -4.42
N THR A 189 10.17 7.88 -3.16
CA THR A 189 10.04 9.31 -2.81
C THR A 189 11.28 10.11 -3.25
N ALA A 190 12.48 9.59 -2.98
CA ALA A 190 13.76 10.23 -3.31
C ALA A 190 13.90 10.45 -4.82
N GLY A 191 13.58 9.44 -5.63
CA GLY A 191 13.57 9.57 -7.08
C GLY A 191 12.63 10.68 -7.56
N ARG A 192 11.40 10.72 -7.04
CA ARG A 192 10.42 11.75 -7.41
C ARG A 192 10.84 13.16 -6.99
N LEU A 193 11.46 13.32 -5.81
CA LEU A 193 12.04 14.60 -5.39
C LEU A 193 13.21 15.03 -6.28
N LEU A 194 14.07 14.07 -6.66
CA LEU A 194 15.18 14.32 -7.60
C LEU A 194 14.67 14.82 -8.96
N ALA A 195 13.66 14.15 -9.51
CA ALA A 195 13.05 14.53 -10.79
C ALA A 195 12.48 15.97 -10.78
N LEU A 196 11.99 16.42 -9.63
CA LEU A 196 11.49 17.79 -9.42
C LEU A 196 12.58 18.80 -9.04
N GLY A 197 13.85 18.39 -8.92
CA GLY A 197 14.97 19.26 -8.54
C GLY A 197 14.96 19.70 -7.07
N VAL A 198 14.27 18.97 -6.19
CA VAL A 198 14.22 19.27 -4.75
C VAL A 198 15.50 18.76 -4.07
N SER A 199 16.12 19.56 -3.19
CA SER A 199 17.28 19.09 -2.42
C SER A 199 16.84 18.13 -1.31
N TYR A 200 17.32 16.88 -1.34
CA TYR A 200 16.96 15.89 -0.32
C TYR A 200 18.14 15.09 0.22
N LEU A 201 17.90 14.40 1.33
CA LEU A 201 18.76 13.39 1.91
C LEU A 201 17.94 12.18 2.35
N VAL A 202 18.37 10.97 1.97
CA VAL A 202 17.81 9.71 2.51
C VAL A 202 18.73 9.19 3.62
N LEU A 203 18.15 8.81 4.75
CA LEU A 203 18.85 8.18 5.87
C LEU A 203 18.47 6.71 5.96
N ASP A 204 19.43 5.82 6.11
CA ASP A 204 19.18 4.42 6.45
C ASP A 204 20.20 3.93 7.49
N ARG A 205 19.70 3.21 8.49
CA ARG A 205 20.54 2.64 9.55
C ARG A 205 21.34 1.43 9.09
N ASN A 206 20.90 0.74 8.04
CA ASN A 206 21.64 -0.40 7.51
C ASN A 206 22.90 0.07 6.79
N MET A 207 23.89 -0.81 6.73
CA MET A 207 25.19 -0.51 6.13
C MET A 207 25.11 -0.33 4.61
N SER A 208 24.25 -1.08 3.94
CA SER A 208 24.05 -1.01 2.49
C SER A 208 22.57 -0.86 2.11
N VAL A 209 22.32 -0.20 0.98
CA VAL A 209 20.98 -0.16 0.39
C VAL A 209 20.50 -1.59 0.06
N GLY A 210 19.23 -1.85 0.37
CA GLY A 210 18.61 -3.16 0.17
C GLY A 210 18.81 -4.15 1.32
N ASP A 211 19.64 -3.83 2.32
CA ASP A 211 19.86 -4.71 3.47
C ASP A 211 18.60 -4.99 4.30
N ASN A 212 17.62 -4.07 4.26
CA ASN A 212 16.28 -4.31 4.83
C ASN A 212 15.56 -5.54 4.22
N TRP A 213 15.94 -5.92 2.99
CA TRP A 213 15.52 -7.15 2.32
C TRP A 213 16.57 -8.25 2.47
N ARG A 214 17.85 -7.96 2.24
CA ARG A 214 18.94 -8.95 2.31
C ARG A 214 19.02 -9.66 3.66
N HIS A 215 18.70 -8.93 4.74
CA HIS A 215 18.59 -9.43 6.11
C HIS A 215 17.22 -10.03 6.44
N ARG A 216 16.40 -10.44 5.46
CA ARG A 216 15.27 -11.36 5.70
C ARG A 216 15.78 -12.81 5.70
N TYR A 217 14.91 -13.75 6.03
CA TYR A 217 15.23 -15.17 6.03
C TYR A 217 15.55 -15.69 4.62
N ASP A 218 16.38 -16.72 4.51
CA ASP A 218 17.02 -17.12 3.25
C ASP A 218 16.02 -17.54 2.16
N SER A 219 14.88 -18.11 2.56
CA SER A 219 13.80 -18.50 1.64
C SER A 219 12.88 -17.34 1.22
N ALA A 220 13.09 -16.12 1.72
CA ALA A 220 12.18 -14.99 1.49
C ALA A 220 12.08 -14.61 0.01
N LYS A 221 10.82 -14.54 -0.46
CA LYS A 221 10.44 -14.09 -1.80
C LYS A 221 9.21 -13.18 -1.71
N LEU A 222 8.99 -12.38 -2.74
CA LEU A 222 7.75 -11.62 -2.85
C LEU A 222 6.57 -12.52 -3.20
N HIS A 223 5.45 -12.28 -2.52
CA HIS A 223 4.14 -12.80 -2.88
C HIS A 223 3.42 -11.95 -3.94
N THR A 224 4.09 -10.94 -4.49
CA THR A 224 3.60 -10.09 -5.59
C THR A 224 4.42 -10.31 -6.85
N ILE A 225 3.78 -10.12 -8.00
CA ILE A 225 4.39 -10.30 -9.32
C ILE A 225 5.57 -9.33 -9.55
N ARG A 226 6.53 -9.73 -10.38
CA ARG A 226 7.75 -8.96 -10.72
C ARG A 226 7.41 -7.59 -11.26
N ASP A 227 6.48 -7.52 -12.21
CA ASP A 227 6.15 -6.27 -12.93
C ASP A 227 5.51 -5.21 -12.02
N TYR A 228 4.92 -5.63 -10.89
CA TYR A 228 4.42 -4.72 -9.84
C TYR A 228 5.54 -4.07 -9.02
N SER A 229 6.73 -4.68 -9.01
CA SER A 229 7.76 -4.44 -8.01
C SER A 229 8.80 -3.39 -8.39
N HIS A 230 8.81 -2.91 -9.64
CA HIS A 230 9.81 -1.94 -10.12
C HIS A 230 9.80 -0.59 -9.35
N LEU A 231 10.94 0.09 -9.29
CA LEU A 231 11.02 1.49 -8.87
C LEU A 231 10.62 2.43 -10.03
N PRO A 232 10.51 3.76 -9.80
CA PRO A 232 10.17 4.71 -10.86
C PRO A 232 11.25 4.78 -11.96
N PHE A 233 10.87 5.42 -13.08
CA PHE A 233 11.69 5.75 -14.25
C PHE A 233 12.05 4.58 -15.17
N GLU A 234 12.33 3.39 -14.62
CA GLU A 234 12.69 2.22 -15.42
C GLU A 234 12.24 0.91 -14.77
N ARG A 235 12.32 -0.18 -15.54
CA ARG A 235 12.05 -1.53 -15.04
C ARG A 235 13.27 -2.07 -14.30
N THR A 236 13.31 -1.87 -12.98
CA THR A 236 14.39 -2.32 -12.07
C THR A 236 14.76 -3.80 -12.18
N PHE A 237 13.82 -4.65 -12.62
CA PHE A 237 13.96 -6.11 -12.65
C PHE A 237 13.75 -6.69 -14.06
N ALA A 238 14.04 -5.91 -15.10
CA ALA A 238 13.85 -6.33 -16.49
C ALA A 238 14.70 -7.54 -16.91
N ASP A 239 15.83 -7.75 -16.22
CA ASP A 239 16.75 -8.86 -16.47
C ASP A 239 16.24 -10.22 -15.92
N LYS A 240 15.32 -10.20 -14.95
CA LYS A 240 14.83 -11.40 -14.26
C LYS A 240 13.81 -12.15 -15.11
N GLN A 241 14.07 -13.43 -15.39
CA GLN A 241 13.22 -14.28 -16.25
C GLN A 241 12.17 -15.11 -15.47
N TYR A 242 11.94 -14.78 -14.20
CA TYR A 242 10.96 -15.44 -13.33
C TYR A 242 10.14 -14.41 -12.56
N GLU A 243 9.02 -14.86 -12.01
CA GLU A 243 8.00 -13.97 -11.47
C GLU A 243 8.22 -13.55 -10.01
N TRP A 244 8.61 -14.50 -9.18
CA TRP A 244 8.67 -14.31 -7.73
C TRP A 244 10.09 -13.90 -7.32
N LEU A 245 10.29 -12.59 -7.18
CA LEU A 245 11.58 -12.01 -6.81
C LEU A 245 12.01 -12.44 -5.41
N THR A 246 13.29 -12.81 -5.28
CA THR A 246 13.90 -13.15 -3.98
C THR A 246 14.27 -11.90 -3.19
N LYS A 247 14.60 -12.08 -1.90
CA LYS A 247 15.14 -10.99 -1.07
C LYS A 247 16.40 -10.35 -1.67
N ASP A 248 17.25 -11.16 -2.31
CA ASP A 248 18.52 -10.70 -2.87
C ASP A 248 18.29 -9.99 -4.21
N ASP A 249 17.33 -10.45 -5.03
CA ASP A 249 16.92 -9.72 -6.23
C ASP A 249 16.48 -8.29 -5.91
N LEU A 250 15.63 -8.12 -4.89
CA LEU A 250 15.17 -6.79 -4.45
C LEU A 250 16.34 -5.94 -3.97
N ALA A 251 17.19 -6.52 -3.13
CA ALA A 251 18.29 -5.80 -2.53
C ALA A 251 19.30 -5.33 -3.59
N ASP A 252 19.61 -6.18 -4.57
CA ASP A 252 20.54 -5.86 -5.66
C ASP A 252 19.90 -4.90 -6.67
N GLY A 253 18.62 -5.08 -7.00
CA GLY A 253 17.90 -4.18 -7.91
C GLY A 253 17.78 -2.77 -7.35
N PHE A 254 17.49 -2.62 -6.05
CA PHE A 254 17.42 -1.30 -5.41
C PHE A 254 18.79 -0.63 -5.29
N ALA A 255 19.83 -1.37 -4.93
CA ALA A 255 21.19 -0.84 -4.92
C ALA A 255 21.65 -0.41 -6.34
N GLY A 256 21.33 -1.22 -7.36
CA GLY A 256 21.59 -0.91 -8.76
C GLY A 256 20.88 0.35 -9.23
N TRP A 257 19.60 0.51 -8.87
CA TRP A 257 18.80 1.69 -9.19
C TRP A 257 19.34 2.95 -8.48
N VAL A 258 19.68 2.87 -7.19
CA VAL A 258 20.32 3.98 -6.44
C VAL A 258 21.61 4.43 -7.11
N LYS A 259 22.45 3.49 -7.54
CA LYS A 259 23.70 3.78 -8.24
C LYS A 259 23.45 4.45 -9.60
N ARG A 260 22.44 3.98 -10.36
CA ARG A 260 22.13 4.48 -11.70
C ARG A 260 21.59 5.89 -11.69
N PHE A 261 20.72 6.23 -10.74
CA PHE A 261 20.11 7.56 -10.62
C PHE A 261 20.84 8.46 -9.62
N HIS A 262 22.00 8.03 -9.10
CA HIS A 262 22.82 8.79 -8.16
C HIS A 262 22.04 9.32 -6.94
N ILE A 263 21.20 8.47 -6.35
CA ILE A 263 20.35 8.86 -5.22
C ILE A 263 21.21 9.13 -3.98
N ASN A 264 20.97 10.27 -3.33
CA ASN A 264 21.72 10.70 -2.14
C ASN A 264 21.24 9.95 -0.89
N VAL A 265 21.95 8.88 -0.51
CA VAL A 265 21.66 8.06 0.66
C VAL A 265 22.85 8.08 1.62
N TRP A 266 22.61 8.42 2.89
CA TRP A 266 23.53 8.15 3.98
C TRP A 266 23.13 6.82 4.64
N THR A 267 23.92 5.79 4.40
CA THR A 267 23.81 4.50 5.10
C THR A 267 24.50 4.57 6.47
N SER A 268 24.31 3.55 7.30
CA SER A 268 24.79 3.51 8.69
C SER A 268 24.42 4.79 9.48
N SER A 269 23.29 5.41 9.14
CA SER A 269 22.87 6.71 9.63
C SER A 269 21.44 6.64 10.14
N GLU A 270 21.29 6.68 11.46
CA GLU A 270 20.00 6.56 12.14
C GLU A 270 19.51 7.93 12.64
N LEU A 271 18.27 8.28 12.31
CA LEU A 271 17.63 9.45 12.91
C LEU A 271 17.28 9.14 14.36
N CYS A 272 17.86 9.89 15.31
CA CYS A 272 17.62 9.69 16.74
C CYS A 272 16.48 10.56 17.27
N SER A 273 16.39 11.81 16.79
CA SER A 273 15.38 12.76 17.25
C SER A 273 15.27 13.95 16.30
N GLY A 274 14.16 14.67 16.36
CA GLY A 274 14.00 15.96 15.70
C GLY A 274 13.22 16.97 16.51
N THR A 275 13.52 18.25 16.32
CA THR A 275 12.77 19.37 16.91
C THR A 275 12.27 20.30 15.82
N TRP A 276 11.03 20.77 15.95
CA TRP A 276 10.41 21.69 15.02
C TRP A 276 10.48 23.13 15.53
N ASP A 277 10.94 24.04 14.68
CA ASP A 277 10.87 25.48 14.88
C ASP A 277 9.65 26.04 14.13
N GLU A 278 8.64 26.47 14.88
CA GLU A 278 7.39 27.04 14.33
C GLU A 278 7.62 28.37 13.60
N LEU A 279 8.57 29.18 14.06
CA LEU A 279 8.82 30.52 13.49
C LEU A 279 9.50 30.40 12.12
N HIS A 280 10.49 29.52 12.02
CA HIS A 280 11.26 29.31 10.79
C HIS A 280 10.67 28.22 9.88
N ARG A 281 9.68 27.47 10.39
CA ARG A 281 9.09 26.29 9.73
C ARG A 281 10.16 25.30 9.28
N GLU A 282 11.06 24.96 10.21
CA GLU A 282 12.22 24.13 9.95
C GLU A 282 12.41 23.08 11.04
N TRP A 283 12.77 21.87 10.62
CA TRP A 283 13.23 20.78 11.47
C TRP A 283 14.73 20.89 11.72
N THR A 284 15.14 20.63 12.96
CA THR A 284 16.51 20.29 13.32
C THR A 284 16.56 18.82 13.73
N LEU A 285 17.32 18.01 12.99
CA LEU A 285 17.39 16.56 13.12
C LEU A 285 18.76 16.14 13.66
N LYS A 286 18.77 15.21 14.62
CA LYS A 286 19.99 14.59 15.16
C LYS A 286 20.14 13.20 14.58
N ILE A 287 21.25 12.96 13.90
CA ILE A 287 21.55 11.73 13.18
C ILE A 287 22.77 11.09 13.81
N ASN A 288 22.67 9.83 14.20
CA ASN A 288 23.81 9.02 14.60
C ASN A 288 24.43 8.38 13.34
N ALA A 289 25.68 8.70 13.04
CA ALA A 289 26.40 8.26 11.84
C ALA A 289 27.60 7.34 12.18
N GLY A 290 27.43 6.39 13.09
CA GLY A 290 28.50 5.49 13.56
C GLY A 290 29.32 6.05 14.74
N GLU A 291 30.30 5.26 15.22
CA GLU A 291 31.10 5.39 16.47
C GLU A 291 31.18 6.82 17.05
N GLU A 292 30.11 7.25 17.72
CA GLU A 292 29.95 8.49 18.51
C GLU A 292 29.76 9.82 17.74
N THR A 293 29.53 9.84 16.42
CA THR A 293 29.29 11.10 15.69
C THR A 293 27.80 11.41 15.56
N ILE A 294 27.30 12.36 16.36
CA ILE A 294 25.99 12.98 16.14
C ILE A 294 26.14 14.13 15.14
N LYS A 295 25.56 13.97 13.95
CA LYS A 295 25.43 15.04 12.96
C LYS A 295 24.09 15.76 13.17
N THR A 296 24.10 17.08 13.01
CA THR A 296 22.88 17.89 13.01
C THR A 296 22.58 18.31 11.57
N VAL A 297 21.37 18.02 11.11
CA VAL A 297 20.86 18.41 9.78
C VAL A 297 19.58 19.21 9.93
N THR A 298 19.40 20.27 9.15
CA THR A 298 18.13 21.01 9.07
C THR A 298 17.38 20.74 7.78
N CYS A 299 16.05 20.77 7.85
CA CYS A 299 15.20 20.67 6.67
C CYS A 299 13.78 21.21 6.87
N ARG A 300 13.05 21.48 5.79
CA ARG A 300 11.65 21.93 5.88
C ARG A 300 10.66 20.77 5.94
N HIS A 301 10.99 19.65 5.30
CA HIS A 301 10.13 18.48 5.22
C HIS A 301 10.82 17.21 5.72
N VAL A 302 10.10 16.40 6.49
CA VAL A 302 10.50 15.04 6.88
C VAL A 302 9.50 14.04 6.29
N VAL A 303 10.01 13.00 5.64
CA VAL A 303 9.22 11.86 5.17
C VAL A 303 9.61 10.63 5.98
N LEU A 304 8.68 10.06 6.73
CA LEU A 304 8.88 8.76 7.38
C LEU A 304 8.55 7.63 6.42
N ALA A 305 9.55 6.83 6.10
CA ALA A 305 9.52 5.72 5.15
C ALA A 305 10.12 4.42 5.75
N THR A 306 9.99 4.24 7.06
CA THR A 306 10.62 3.15 7.85
C THR A 306 9.85 1.83 7.86
N GLY A 307 8.72 1.75 7.14
CA GLY A 307 7.86 0.56 7.06
C GLY A 307 6.60 0.65 7.94
N GLY A 308 5.45 0.28 7.37
CA GLY A 308 4.13 0.63 7.90
C GLY A 308 3.75 0.03 9.27
N THR A 309 4.36 -1.07 9.68
CA THR A 309 4.03 -1.74 10.96
C THR A 309 5.01 -1.45 12.08
N CYS A 310 6.09 -0.68 11.82
CA CYS A 310 7.28 -0.58 12.66
C CYS A 310 7.89 -1.96 13.00
N GLU A 311 9.20 -2.09 13.08
CA GLU A 311 9.84 -3.39 13.31
C GLU A 311 9.75 -3.88 14.77
N LYS A 312 8.65 -3.61 15.48
CA LYS A 312 8.40 -4.03 16.86
C LYS A 312 7.62 -5.36 16.84
N PRO A 313 8.25 -6.52 17.12
CA PRO A 313 7.62 -7.83 16.99
C PRO A 313 6.50 -8.02 18.02
N MET A 314 5.40 -8.64 17.61
CA MET A 314 4.29 -9.00 18.49
C MET A 314 4.52 -10.41 19.05
N ILE A 315 5.15 -10.53 20.22
CA ILE A 315 5.35 -11.85 20.86
C ILE A 315 4.28 -12.04 21.95
N PRO A 316 3.35 -13.00 21.82
CA PRO A 316 2.41 -13.30 22.89
C PRO A 316 3.14 -13.87 24.11
N SER A 317 2.71 -13.49 25.31
CA SER A 317 3.28 -14.00 26.57
C SER A 317 2.49 -15.21 27.04
N PHE A 318 3.19 -16.31 27.32
CA PHE A 318 2.64 -17.50 27.95
C PHE A 318 3.44 -17.81 29.22
N SER A 319 2.77 -18.38 30.22
CA SER A 319 3.44 -18.74 31.48
C SER A 319 4.49 -19.87 31.27
N GLY A 320 5.50 -19.94 32.14
CA GLY A 320 6.46 -21.05 32.12
C GLY A 320 7.55 -20.99 31.05
N GLN A 321 7.73 -19.88 30.33
CA GLN A 321 8.73 -19.75 29.25
C GLN A 321 10.15 -20.18 29.67
N HIS A 322 10.56 -19.87 30.91
CA HIS A 322 11.87 -20.25 31.46
C HIS A 322 12.07 -21.77 31.63
N ASN A 323 10.98 -22.57 31.58
CA ASN A 323 11.06 -24.02 31.69
C ASN A 323 11.36 -24.70 30.36
N PHE A 324 11.07 -24.04 29.23
CA PHE A 324 11.25 -24.64 27.91
C PHE A 324 12.73 -24.83 27.59
N LYS A 325 13.10 -26.06 27.22
CA LYS A 325 14.50 -26.42 26.94
C LYS A 325 14.93 -26.22 25.48
N GLY A 326 13.97 -25.93 24.60
CA GLY A 326 14.20 -25.70 23.17
C GLY A 326 14.46 -24.24 22.79
N LEU A 327 14.51 -23.97 21.50
CA LEU A 327 14.70 -22.62 20.95
C LEU A 327 13.37 -21.88 20.79
N ILE A 328 13.32 -20.63 21.26
CA ILE A 328 12.19 -19.72 21.02
C ILE A 328 12.72 -18.51 20.26
N GLN A 329 12.07 -18.15 19.15
CA GLN A 329 12.38 -16.91 18.43
C GLN A 329 11.16 -16.33 17.71
N HIS A 330 11.22 -15.04 17.38
CA HIS A 330 10.26 -14.43 16.47
C HIS A 330 10.76 -14.53 15.02
N SER A 331 9.83 -14.46 14.07
CA SER A 331 10.13 -14.49 12.64
C SER A 331 11.04 -13.37 12.12
N ILE A 332 11.26 -12.32 12.93
CA ILE A 332 12.25 -11.26 12.61
C ILE A 332 13.69 -11.75 12.78
N ASP A 333 13.91 -12.69 13.71
CA ASP A 333 15.22 -13.29 13.99
C ASP A 333 15.46 -14.59 13.22
N TYR A 334 14.39 -15.15 12.62
CA TYR A 334 14.45 -16.34 11.79
C TYR A 334 15.36 -16.14 10.57
N ARG A 335 16.26 -17.10 10.30
CA ARG A 335 17.18 -17.09 9.16
C ARG A 335 16.91 -18.25 8.19
N ASN A 336 17.01 -19.46 8.71
CA ASN A 336 16.69 -20.72 8.02
C ASN A 336 16.50 -21.82 9.07
N ALA A 337 16.11 -23.02 8.64
CA ALA A 337 15.88 -24.17 9.52
C ALA A 337 16.96 -25.29 9.42
N TRP A 338 18.10 -25.04 8.78
CA TRP A 338 19.06 -26.11 8.42
C TRP A 338 19.63 -26.87 9.62
N ASP A 339 19.87 -26.16 10.73
CA ASP A 339 20.42 -26.74 11.97
C ASP A 339 19.39 -27.55 12.78
N TRP A 340 18.12 -27.56 12.35
CA TRP A 340 17.04 -28.21 13.08
C TRP A 340 16.57 -29.51 12.45
N LYS A 341 17.37 -30.09 11.55
CA LYS A 341 17.07 -31.39 10.93
C LYS A 341 16.75 -32.45 11.99
N GLY A 342 15.66 -33.18 11.81
CA GLY A 342 15.18 -34.20 12.74
C GLY A 342 14.53 -33.66 14.02
N GLN A 343 14.46 -32.35 14.22
CA GLN A 343 13.79 -31.73 15.36
C GLN A 343 12.29 -31.52 15.10
N ARG A 344 11.53 -31.19 16.15
CA ARG A 344 10.09 -30.89 16.11
C ARG A 344 9.89 -29.38 16.10
N GLY A 345 9.42 -28.85 14.98
CA GLY A 345 9.19 -27.42 14.77
C GLY A 345 7.74 -27.04 14.97
N VAL A 346 7.51 -25.95 15.71
CA VAL A 346 6.20 -25.33 15.90
C VAL A 346 6.23 -23.88 15.43
N ILE A 347 5.24 -23.49 14.63
CA ILE A 347 5.05 -22.10 14.18
C ILE A 347 3.76 -21.56 14.81
N VAL A 348 3.83 -20.42 15.49
CA VAL A 348 2.64 -19.71 15.98
C VAL A 348 2.26 -18.63 14.97
N GLY A 349 1.15 -18.83 14.26
CA GLY A 349 0.72 -17.95 13.16
C GLY A 349 0.27 -18.75 11.94
N ALA A 350 -0.49 -18.10 11.05
CA ALA A 350 -1.09 -18.75 9.89
C ALA A 350 -1.29 -17.79 8.70
N ALA A 351 -0.39 -16.81 8.52
CA ALA A 351 -0.34 -15.90 7.36
C ALA A 351 0.93 -16.17 6.52
N ASN A 352 1.27 -15.29 5.58
CA ASN A 352 2.45 -15.42 4.69
C ASN A 352 3.71 -15.95 5.40
N THR A 353 4.24 -15.20 6.37
CA THR A 353 5.47 -15.58 7.10
C THR A 353 5.39 -16.95 7.75
N ALA A 354 4.23 -17.36 8.27
CA ALA A 354 4.08 -18.65 8.91
C ALA A 354 4.16 -19.81 7.90
N HIS A 355 3.60 -19.62 6.71
CA HIS A 355 3.67 -20.60 5.64
C HIS A 355 5.06 -20.69 5.02
N ASP A 356 5.74 -19.55 4.83
CA ASP A 356 7.12 -19.51 4.31
C ASP A 356 8.07 -20.29 5.26
N ILE A 357 7.95 -20.06 6.57
CA ILE A 357 8.75 -20.76 7.59
C ILE A 357 8.36 -22.24 7.68
N ALA A 358 7.07 -22.58 7.60
CA ALA A 358 6.64 -23.97 7.65
C ALA A 358 7.15 -24.79 6.45
N GLU A 359 7.18 -24.17 5.27
CA GLU A 359 7.79 -24.77 4.08
C GLU A 359 9.31 -24.94 4.23
N ASP A 360 10.01 -23.93 4.73
CA ASP A 360 11.46 -23.99 4.95
C ASP A 360 11.83 -25.08 5.97
N MET A 361 11.10 -25.15 7.09
CA MET A 361 11.24 -26.22 8.09
C MET A 361 10.99 -27.62 7.48
N LEU A 362 9.95 -27.76 6.66
CA LEU A 362 9.66 -29.04 6.01
C LEU A 362 10.82 -29.44 5.08
N ASN A 363 11.31 -28.51 4.28
CA ASN A 363 12.40 -28.73 3.34
C ASN A 363 13.75 -29.03 4.04
N ALA A 364 13.98 -28.46 5.23
CA ALA A 364 15.16 -28.73 6.05
C ALA A 364 15.15 -30.14 6.70
N GLY A 365 14.02 -30.86 6.64
CA GLY A 365 13.92 -32.23 7.12
C GLY A 365 13.66 -32.34 8.63
N LEU A 366 12.87 -31.42 9.19
CA LEU A 366 12.36 -31.56 10.55
C LEU A 366 11.51 -32.83 10.69
N ALA A 367 11.56 -33.48 11.85
CA ALA A 367 10.78 -34.69 12.14
C ALA A 367 9.27 -34.42 12.18
N SER A 368 8.89 -33.19 12.54
CA SER A 368 7.51 -32.71 12.42
C SER A 368 7.46 -31.19 12.32
N VAL A 369 6.52 -30.67 11.52
CA VAL A 369 6.20 -29.24 11.43
C VAL A 369 4.73 -29.06 11.79
N THR A 370 4.44 -28.23 12.80
CA THR A 370 3.07 -27.94 13.23
C THR A 370 2.82 -26.44 13.30
N MET A 371 1.76 -25.97 12.63
CA MET A 371 1.29 -24.58 12.70
C MET A 371 0.17 -24.45 13.75
N ILE A 372 0.25 -23.43 14.60
CA ILE A 372 -0.81 -23.06 15.54
C ILE A 372 -1.61 -21.90 14.95
N GLN A 373 -2.88 -22.16 14.65
CA GLN A 373 -3.77 -21.20 14.00
C GLN A 373 -4.89 -20.75 14.95
N ARG A 374 -4.89 -19.46 15.30
CA ARG A 374 -5.94 -18.87 16.15
C ARG A 374 -7.23 -18.53 15.40
N SER A 375 -7.10 -18.00 14.19
CA SER A 375 -8.21 -17.40 13.44
C SER A 375 -8.22 -17.89 12.00
N ARG A 376 -9.40 -17.83 11.35
CA ARG A 376 -9.53 -18.09 9.92
C ARG A 376 -8.59 -17.20 9.11
N THR A 377 -7.93 -17.80 8.13
CA THR A 377 -7.04 -17.09 7.19
C THR A 377 -7.68 -17.04 5.81
N TYR A 378 -7.76 -15.87 5.20
CA TYR A 378 -8.10 -15.78 3.77
C TYR A 378 -6.94 -16.30 2.93
N VAL A 379 -7.18 -17.40 2.21
CA VAL A 379 -6.19 -18.05 1.36
C VAL A 379 -6.43 -17.66 -0.09
N GLN A 380 -5.44 -17.03 -0.71
CA GLN A 380 -5.46 -16.60 -2.10
C GLN A 380 -4.35 -17.32 -2.88
N PRO A 381 -4.67 -18.31 -3.72
CA PRO A 381 -3.70 -18.93 -4.62
C PRO A 381 -2.98 -17.91 -5.51
N GLN A 382 -1.66 -18.07 -5.65
CA GLN A 382 -0.82 -17.15 -6.42
C GLN A 382 -1.23 -17.08 -7.90
N GLU A 383 -1.78 -18.15 -8.46
CA GLU A 383 -2.32 -18.18 -9.81
C GLU A 383 -3.51 -17.23 -9.99
N TYR A 384 -4.32 -17.01 -8.94
CA TYR A 384 -5.45 -16.08 -9.01
C TYR A 384 -4.95 -14.64 -9.07
N LEU A 385 -3.90 -14.35 -8.30
CA LEU A 385 -3.21 -13.06 -8.33
C LEU A 385 -2.58 -12.81 -9.71
N LEU A 386 -1.88 -13.82 -10.27
CA LEU A 386 -1.29 -13.74 -11.59
C LEU A 386 -2.33 -13.44 -12.67
N ASN A 387 -3.42 -14.21 -12.69
CA ASN A 387 -4.51 -14.02 -13.66
C ASN A 387 -5.15 -12.62 -13.54
N ALA A 388 -5.29 -12.12 -12.31
CA ALA A 388 -5.88 -10.81 -12.07
C ALA A 388 -4.94 -9.65 -12.45
N TRP A 389 -3.62 -9.79 -12.26
CA TRP A 389 -2.69 -8.68 -12.38
C TRP A 389 -1.90 -8.66 -13.68
N LYS A 390 -1.62 -9.78 -14.34
CA LYS A 390 -0.86 -9.81 -15.61
C LYS A 390 -1.50 -9.03 -16.77
N PRO A 391 -2.84 -8.94 -16.89
CA PRO A 391 -3.46 -8.05 -17.86
C PRO A 391 -3.15 -6.56 -17.61
N ILE A 392 -2.83 -6.19 -16.36
CA ILE A 392 -2.57 -4.80 -15.94
C ILE A 392 -1.05 -4.55 -15.96
N TYR A 393 -0.29 -5.33 -15.20
CA TYR A 393 1.16 -5.25 -15.07
C TYR A 393 1.82 -6.31 -15.94
N ASN A 394 2.45 -5.86 -17.02
CA ASN A 394 3.23 -6.68 -17.92
C ASN A 394 4.39 -5.86 -18.52
N GLU A 395 5.18 -6.48 -19.38
CA GLU A 395 6.35 -5.87 -20.02
C GLU A 395 5.99 -4.77 -21.06
N ASN A 396 4.79 -4.85 -21.64
CA ASN A 396 4.34 -3.98 -22.74
C ASN A 396 3.54 -2.76 -22.26
N THR A 397 2.93 -2.83 -21.07
CA THR A 397 2.21 -1.71 -20.47
C THR A 397 3.18 -0.86 -19.62
N PRO A 398 3.28 0.46 -19.85
CA PRO A 398 4.03 1.36 -18.96
C PRO A 398 3.57 1.24 -17.50
N GLN A 399 4.51 1.36 -16.57
CA GLN A 399 4.23 1.13 -15.14
C GLN A 399 3.24 2.16 -14.59
N ASP A 400 3.34 3.41 -15.02
CA ASP A 400 2.45 4.49 -14.59
C ASP A 400 1.00 4.25 -15.07
N ILE A 401 0.80 3.72 -16.28
CA ILE A 401 -0.52 3.29 -16.77
C ILE A 401 -1.07 2.15 -15.90
N SER A 402 -0.24 1.16 -15.59
CA SER A 402 -0.61 0.02 -14.73
C SER A 402 -1.01 0.49 -13.32
N ASP A 403 -0.24 1.42 -12.76
CA ASP A 403 -0.47 2.02 -11.45
C ASP A 403 -1.78 2.80 -11.40
N ARG A 404 -2.07 3.62 -12.44
CA ARG A 404 -3.33 4.38 -12.55
C ARG A 404 -4.55 3.45 -12.58
N VAL A 405 -4.47 2.36 -13.35
CA VAL A 405 -5.56 1.38 -13.43
C VAL A 405 -5.87 0.78 -12.07
N LEU A 406 -4.84 0.45 -11.27
CA LEU A 406 -5.04 -0.19 -9.97
C LEU A 406 -5.41 0.80 -8.85
N TYR A 407 -4.89 2.03 -8.87
CA TYR A 407 -4.92 2.93 -7.71
C TYR A 407 -5.65 4.25 -7.87
N ALA A 408 -6.00 4.69 -9.09
CA ALA A 408 -6.73 5.95 -9.29
C ALA A 408 -8.26 5.84 -9.05
N GLY A 409 -8.82 4.62 -9.09
CA GLY A 409 -10.25 4.37 -8.89
C GLY A 409 -10.67 4.35 -7.41
N PRO A 410 -11.97 4.55 -7.07
CA PRO A 410 -12.47 4.43 -5.70
C PRO A 410 -12.17 3.07 -5.06
N ILE A 411 -11.65 3.06 -3.82
CA ILE A 411 -11.31 1.82 -3.11
C ILE A 411 -12.53 0.89 -2.97
N ALA A 412 -13.73 1.45 -2.77
CA ALA A 412 -14.97 0.69 -2.71
C ALA A 412 -15.30 -0.04 -4.05
N VAL A 413 -14.95 0.55 -5.20
CA VAL A 413 -15.10 -0.09 -6.51
C VAL A 413 -13.99 -1.13 -6.73
N SER A 414 -12.73 -0.79 -6.39
CA SER A 414 -11.60 -1.73 -6.46
C SER A 414 -11.84 -2.98 -5.60
N ARG A 415 -12.46 -2.84 -4.44
CA ARG A 415 -12.93 -3.94 -3.59
C ARG A 415 -13.84 -4.89 -4.35
N LEU A 416 -14.94 -4.39 -4.90
CA LEU A 416 -15.94 -5.25 -5.54
C LEU A 416 -15.44 -5.88 -6.84
N THR A 417 -14.65 -5.15 -7.63
CA THR A 417 -14.03 -5.69 -8.85
C THR A 417 -12.99 -6.78 -8.53
N THR A 418 -12.15 -6.56 -7.52
CA THR A 418 -11.18 -7.56 -7.06
C THR A 418 -11.87 -8.79 -6.48
N MET A 419 -12.90 -8.61 -5.66
CA MET A 419 -13.69 -9.71 -5.12
C MET A 419 -14.36 -10.52 -6.24
N ALA A 420 -14.94 -9.87 -7.25
CA ALA A 420 -15.53 -10.57 -8.39
C ALA A 420 -14.49 -11.42 -9.15
N ALA A 421 -13.29 -10.89 -9.36
CA ALA A 421 -12.21 -11.60 -10.07
C ALA A 421 -11.64 -12.78 -9.26
N LEU A 422 -11.42 -12.62 -7.96
CA LEU A 422 -10.79 -13.65 -7.11
C LEU A 422 -11.80 -14.71 -6.66
N ASN A 423 -13.00 -14.31 -6.24
CA ASN A 423 -13.99 -15.25 -5.71
C ASN A 423 -14.54 -16.16 -6.81
N SER A 424 -14.71 -15.66 -8.05
CA SER A 424 -15.12 -16.52 -9.18
C SER A 424 -14.09 -17.61 -9.48
N GLN A 425 -12.79 -17.32 -9.31
CA GLN A 425 -11.74 -18.34 -9.43
C GLN A 425 -11.81 -19.34 -8.27
N ALA A 426 -12.02 -18.86 -7.03
CA ALA A 426 -12.20 -19.71 -5.86
C ALA A 426 -13.42 -20.64 -5.95
N GLU A 427 -14.53 -20.19 -6.55
CA GLU A 427 -15.72 -21.01 -6.82
C GLU A 427 -15.42 -22.17 -7.78
N SER A 428 -14.47 -22.00 -8.70
CA SER A 428 -14.09 -23.03 -9.67
C SER A 428 -13.20 -24.15 -9.10
N GLN A 429 -12.64 -23.96 -7.89
CA GLN A 429 -11.73 -24.93 -7.25
C GLN A 429 -12.08 -25.19 -5.77
N PRO A 430 -13.31 -25.63 -5.45
CA PRO A 430 -13.77 -25.75 -4.06
C PRO A 430 -12.98 -26.79 -3.26
N GLU A 431 -12.50 -27.88 -3.89
CA GLU A 431 -11.80 -28.95 -3.17
C GLU A 431 -10.49 -28.48 -2.52
N ARG A 432 -9.83 -27.44 -3.06
CA ARG A 432 -8.61 -26.87 -2.45
C ARG A 432 -8.89 -26.41 -1.01
N PHE A 433 -10.00 -25.72 -0.81
CA PHE A 433 -10.38 -25.16 0.49
C PHE A 433 -10.98 -26.24 1.40
N VAL A 434 -11.77 -27.16 0.85
CA VAL A 434 -12.30 -28.31 1.59
C VAL A 434 -11.18 -29.20 2.12
N ALA A 435 -10.13 -29.43 1.33
CA ALA A 435 -8.97 -30.23 1.74
C ALA A 435 -8.19 -29.58 2.89
N LEU A 436 -8.08 -28.24 2.90
CA LEU A 436 -7.50 -27.48 4.02
C LEU A 436 -8.32 -27.63 5.31
N GLU A 437 -9.64 -27.43 5.24
CA GLU A 437 -10.53 -27.60 6.40
C GLU A 437 -10.45 -29.04 6.94
N ARG A 438 -10.41 -30.04 6.04
CA ARG A 438 -10.24 -31.46 6.39
C ARG A 438 -8.92 -31.73 7.12
N ALA A 439 -7.86 -31.00 6.78
CA ALA A 439 -6.56 -31.07 7.44
C ALA A 439 -6.47 -30.23 8.74
N GLY A 440 -7.57 -29.59 9.15
CA GLY A 440 -7.65 -28.79 10.38
C GLY A 440 -7.22 -27.32 10.22
N PHE A 441 -6.96 -26.86 9.00
CA PHE A 441 -6.69 -25.47 8.70
C PHE A 441 -7.99 -24.71 8.43
N LYS A 442 -8.30 -23.74 9.30
CA LYS A 442 -9.46 -22.85 9.20
C LYS A 442 -9.24 -21.84 8.07
N THR A 443 -9.81 -22.07 6.90
CA THR A 443 -9.60 -21.23 5.70
C THR A 443 -10.85 -20.44 5.36
N GLU A 444 -10.68 -19.15 5.09
CA GLU A 444 -11.71 -18.32 4.45
C GLU A 444 -11.55 -18.45 2.93
N GLN A 445 -12.54 -19.05 2.25
CA GLN A 445 -12.51 -19.26 0.80
C GLN A 445 -12.86 -17.97 0.04
N PHE A 446 -13.83 -17.21 0.54
CA PHE A 446 -14.30 -15.98 -0.08
C PHE A 446 -13.92 -14.79 0.80
N GLY A 447 -12.99 -13.98 0.33
CA GLY A 447 -12.42 -12.90 1.11
C GLY A 447 -12.51 -11.54 0.45
N ASP A 448 -12.10 -10.54 1.22
CA ASP A 448 -12.02 -9.15 0.81
C ASP A 448 -10.58 -8.68 1.01
N ILE A 449 -9.71 -8.99 0.04
CA ILE A 449 -8.29 -8.64 0.12
C ILE A 449 -8.07 -7.13 0.20
N VAL A 450 -8.94 -6.34 -0.42
CA VAL A 450 -8.86 -4.87 -0.41
C VAL A 450 -9.09 -4.36 1.01
N TYR A 451 -10.10 -4.87 1.74
CA TYR A 451 -10.27 -4.56 3.16
C TYR A 451 -9.07 -5.03 3.99
N LEU A 452 -8.60 -6.27 3.81
CA LEU A 452 -7.48 -6.83 4.59
C LEU A 452 -6.20 -5.99 4.44
N LEU A 453 -5.91 -5.48 3.24
CA LEU A 453 -4.74 -4.64 2.99
C LEU A 453 -4.92 -3.21 3.53
N ASN A 454 -6.09 -2.59 3.34
CA ASN A 454 -6.28 -1.18 3.68
C ASN A 454 -6.64 -0.95 5.16
N GLU A 455 -7.23 -1.92 5.84
CA GLU A 455 -7.66 -1.77 7.25
C GLU A 455 -6.82 -2.59 8.22
N ARG A 456 -6.43 -3.81 7.81
CA ARG A 456 -5.71 -4.73 8.70
C ARG A 456 -4.22 -4.80 8.44
N PHE A 457 -3.77 -4.27 7.31
CA PHE A 457 -2.39 -4.36 6.82
C PHE A 457 -1.85 -5.82 6.86
N GLY A 458 -2.72 -6.80 6.59
CA GLY A 458 -2.40 -8.23 6.72
C GLY A 458 -3.64 -9.10 6.98
N GLY A 459 -3.40 -10.35 7.42
CA GLY A 459 -4.47 -11.32 7.70
C GLY A 459 -4.92 -12.17 6.53
N HIS A 460 -4.08 -12.29 5.50
CA HIS A 460 -4.25 -13.20 4.37
C HIS A 460 -2.99 -14.06 4.18
N TYR A 461 -3.13 -15.10 3.37
CA TYR A 461 -2.03 -15.91 2.86
C TYR A 461 -2.11 -15.97 1.33
N VAL A 462 -1.01 -15.64 0.66
CA VAL A 462 -0.86 -15.92 -0.77
C VAL A 462 -0.29 -17.33 -0.93
N ASP A 463 -1.12 -18.27 -1.40
CA ASP A 463 -0.75 -19.68 -1.51
C ASP A 463 0.24 -19.92 -2.65
N ILE A 464 1.48 -20.21 -2.25
CA ILE A 464 2.62 -20.54 -3.11
C ILE A 464 2.88 -22.06 -3.17
N GLY A 465 1.94 -22.88 -2.67
CA GLY A 465 2.01 -24.35 -2.66
C GLY A 465 2.03 -24.97 -1.25
N VAL A 466 2.01 -24.17 -0.19
CA VAL A 466 2.01 -24.68 1.19
C VAL A 466 0.65 -25.24 1.57
N SER A 467 -0.44 -24.74 0.95
CA SER A 467 -1.76 -25.29 1.20
C SER A 467 -1.88 -26.77 0.80
N ASP A 468 -1.25 -27.20 -0.30
CA ASP A 468 -1.20 -28.63 -0.69
C ASP A 468 -0.47 -29.48 0.36
N LYS A 469 0.65 -28.96 0.88
CA LYS A 469 1.45 -29.65 1.91
C LYS A 469 0.66 -29.83 3.22
N ILE A 470 -0.14 -28.84 3.59
CA ILE A 470 -1.08 -28.92 4.72
C ILE A 470 -2.17 -29.95 4.42
N ALA A 471 -2.82 -29.87 3.26
CA ALA A 471 -3.89 -30.79 2.85
C ALA A 471 -3.44 -32.26 2.86
N ARG A 472 -2.18 -32.52 2.51
CA ARG A 472 -1.56 -33.85 2.52
C ARG A 472 -1.03 -34.29 3.89
N GLY A 473 -1.14 -33.45 4.92
CA GLY A 473 -0.68 -33.73 6.28
C GLY A 473 0.84 -33.67 6.48
N LEU A 474 1.60 -33.14 5.51
CA LEU A 474 3.05 -32.94 5.64
C LEU A 474 3.37 -31.83 6.64
N ILE A 475 2.51 -30.81 6.70
CA ILE A 475 2.51 -29.77 7.72
C ILE A 475 1.22 -29.94 8.51
N LYS A 476 1.34 -30.15 9.83
CA LYS A 476 0.19 -30.32 10.72
C LYS A 476 -0.34 -28.97 11.16
N VAL A 477 -1.61 -28.91 11.54
CA VAL A 477 -2.24 -27.69 12.06
C VAL A 477 -2.94 -27.99 13.38
N LYS A 478 -2.70 -27.18 14.40
CA LYS A 478 -3.50 -27.14 15.63
C LYS A 478 -4.28 -25.83 15.66
N SER A 479 -5.60 -25.92 15.57
CA SER A 479 -6.50 -24.76 15.48
C SER A 479 -7.68 -24.80 16.45
N ASP A 480 -7.79 -25.86 17.25
CA ASP A 480 -8.90 -26.18 18.15
C ASP A 480 -8.75 -25.59 19.56
N SER A 481 -7.53 -25.24 19.98
CA SER A 481 -7.26 -24.70 21.31
C SER A 481 -6.09 -23.71 21.29
N ALA A 482 -6.09 -22.75 22.23
CA ALA A 482 -5.01 -21.77 22.38
C ALA A 482 -3.89 -22.29 23.31
N PRO A 483 -2.61 -21.94 23.05
CA PRO A 483 -1.52 -22.22 23.98
C PRO A 483 -1.64 -21.36 25.24
N VAL A 484 -1.38 -21.95 26.41
CA VAL A 484 -1.50 -21.28 27.73
C VAL A 484 -0.19 -21.22 28.51
N SER A 485 0.69 -22.21 28.32
CA SER A 485 1.98 -22.25 28.99
C SER A 485 3.00 -23.06 28.22
N TYR A 486 4.26 -22.80 28.50
CA TYR A 486 5.36 -23.66 28.10
C TYR A 486 5.52 -24.80 29.10
N THR A 487 5.93 -25.95 28.58
CA THR A 487 6.38 -27.13 29.32
C THR A 487 7.88 -27.32 29.03
N GLU A 488 8.55 -28.24 29.71
CA GLU A 488 9.97 -28.49 29.41
C GLU A 488 10.23 -28.93 27.96
N GLU A 489 9.25 -29.61 27.35
CA GLU A 489 9.38 -30.26 26.03
C GLU A 489 8.45 -29.68 24.96
N GLY A 490 7.79 -28.55 25.19
CA GLY A 490 6.83 -27.98 24.24
C GLY A 490 5.78 -27.04 24.84
N LEU A 491 4.57 -27.04 24.28
CA LEU A 491 3.45 -26.16 24.68
C LEU A 491 2.29 -26.95 25.30
N LEU A 492 1.67 -26.37 26.34
CA LEU A 492 0.39 -26.80 26.91
C LEU A 492 -0.74 -25.90 26.38
N PHE A 493 -1.89 -26.50 26.11
CA PHE A 493 -3.08 -25.82 25.56
C PHE A 493 -4.24 -25.80 26.57
N GLU A 494 -5.22 -24.92 26.33
CA GLU A 494 -6.42 -24.77 27.18
C GLU A 494 -7.21 -26.07 27.33
N ASP A 495 -7.21 -26.91 26.30
CA ASP A 495 -7.86 -28.23 26.28
C ASP A 495 -7.07 -29.31 27.05
N GLY A 496 -5.94 -28.96 27.67
CA GLY A 496 -5.05 -29.86 28.40
C GLY A 496 -4.10 -30.67 27.52
N THR A 497 -4.18 -30.55 26.19
CA THR A 497 -3.28 -31.24 25.26
C THR A 497 -1.88 -30.63 25.29
N ARG A 498 -0.87 -31.45 24.97
CA ARG A 498 0.53 -31.04 24.89
C ARG A 498 1.03 -31.20 23.46
N LEU A 499 1.72 -30.19 22.96
CA LEU A 499 2.41 -30.23 21.67
C LEU A 499 3.92 -30.21 21.90
N PRO A 500 4.62 -31.33 21.70
CA PRO A 500 6.06 -31.36 21.85
C PRO A 500 6.76 -30.51 20.77
N ALA A 501 7.79 -29.77 21.18
CA ALA A 501 8.55 -28.88 20.31
C ALA A 501 10.00 -28.80 20.78
N ASP A 502 10.93 -28.74 19.83
CA ASP A 502 12.34 -28.42 20.08
C ASP A 502 12.64 -26.99 19.63
N VAL A 503 11.84 -26.47 18.68
CA VAL A 503 11.90 -25.08 18.20
C VAL A 503 10.49 -24.51 18.07
N ILE A 504 10.28 -23.29 18.60
CA ILE A 504 9.04 -22.52 18.49
C ILE A 504 9.34 -21.19 17.81
N VAL A 505 8.70 -20.95 16.66
CA VAL A 505 8.85 -19.70 15.91
C VAL A 505 7.54 -18.90 15.92
N PHE A 506 7.61 -17.67 16.41
CA PHE A 506 6.49 -16.73 16.41
C PHE A 506 6.41 -15.98 15.08
N ALA A 507 5.42 -16.33 14.25
CA ALA A 507 5.03 -15.61 13.03
C ALA A 507 3.77 -14.77 13.29
N THR A 508 3.78 -14.04 14.41
CA THR A 508 2.64 -13.33 14.98
C THR A 508 2.53 -11.85 14.58
N GLY A 509 3.42 -11.41 13.68
CA GLY A 509 3.41 -10.08 13.09
C GLY A 509 4.05 -9.03 13.98
N TYR A 510 3.70 -7.77 13.73
CA TYR A 510 4.32 -6.60 14.34
C TYR A 510 3.27 -5.70 14.98
N THR A 511 3.71 -4.81 15.85
CA THR A 511 2.89 -3.77 16.48
C THR A 511 3.44 -2.38 16.21
N GLY A 512 2.54 -1.41 16.15
CA GLY A 512 2.88 0.00 15.95
C GLY A 512 2.63 0.46 14.52
N THR A 513 2.81 1.75 14.32
CA THR A 513 2.55 2.48 13.09
C THR A 513 3.57 3.61 12.92
N LEU A 514 3.66 4.20 11.73
CA LEU A 514 4.50 5.39 11.54
C LEU A 514 4.11 6.58 12.45
N ARG A 515 2.88 6.60 12.98
CA ARG A 515 2.47 7.57 14.00
C ARG A 515 3.16 7.32 15.35
N ASP A 516 3.37 6.06 15.72
CA ASP A 516 4.17 5.74 16.92
C ASP A 516 5.63 6.18 16.73
N SER A 517 6.19 6.02 15.52
CA SER A 517 7.52 6.55 15.21
C SER A 517 7.60 8.08 15.34
N VAL A 518 6.53 8.82 15.05
CA VAL A 518 6.49 10.27 15.32
C VAL A 518 6.61 10.57 16.81
N ARG A 519 5.95 9.79 17.67
CA ARG A 519 6.09 9.96 19.12
C ARG A 519 7.52 9.68 19.57
N ASP A 520 8.09 8.56 19.11
CA ASP A 520 9.43 8.12 19.49
C ASP A 520 10.51 9.14 19.04
N LEU A 521 10.36 9.74 17.86
CA LEU A 521 11.37 10.64 17.27
C LEU A 521 11.16 12.12 17.59
N PHE A 522 9.91 12.57 17.70
CA PHE A 522 9.54 14.00 17.75
C PHE A 522 8.70 14.37 18.99
N GLY A 523 8.36 13.40 19.84
CA GLY A 523 7.66 13.61 21.11
C GLY A 523 6.14 13.78 21.01
N ASP A 524 5.48 13.79 22.18
CA ASP A 524 4.02 13.77 22.29
C ASP A 524 3.33 14.99 21.66
N LYS A 525 3.97 16.17 21.66
CA LYS A 525 3.40 17.40 21.09
C LYS A 525 3.20 17.27 19.57
N ILE A 526 4.16 16.69 18.85
CA ILE A 526 4.04 16.48 17.41
C ILE A 526 3.10 15.31 17.13
N HIS A 527 3.21 14.23 17.91
CA HIS A 527 2.31 13.08 17.83
C HIS A 527 0.83 13.46 17.94
N ALA A 528 0.47 14.41 18.82
CA ALA A 528 -0.90 14.86 19.00
C ALA A 528 -1.48 15.62 17.78
N GLN A 529 -0.64 16.11 16.88
CA GLN A 529 -1.06 16.89 15.70
C GLN A 529 -1.25 16.02 14.46
N VAL A 530 -0.66 14.83 14.45
CA VAL A 530 -0.63 13.95 13.27
C VAL A 530 -1.77 12.93 13.28
N GLU A 531 -2.33 12.73 12.10
CA GLU A 531 -3.33 11.72 11.76
C GLU A 531 -2.75 10.30 11.88
N GLU A 532 -3.61 9.29 12.05
CA GLU A 532 -3.18 7.88 11.98
C GLU A 532 -2.59 7.57 10.60
N TYR A 533 -1.50 6.80 10.57
CA TYR A 533 -0.81 6.46 9.33
C TYR A 533 -1.69 5.69 8.34
N TRP A 534 -2.50 4.75 8.82
CA TRP A 534 -3.21 3.78 8.00
C TRP A 534 -4.65 3.53 8.49
N GLY A 535 -5.38 2.70 7.76
CA GLY A 535 -6.83 2.51 7.93
C GLY A 535 -7.62 3.43 7.02
N LEU A 536 -8.89 3.11 6.82
CA LEU A 536 -9.77 3.91 5.97
C LEU A 536 -10.57 4.91 6.80
N ASP A 537 -10.76 6.09 6.24
CA ASP A 537 -11.71 7.07 6.76
C ASP A 537 -13.12 6.90 6.18
N GLN A 538 -14.06 7.73 6.60
CA GLN A 538 -15.47 7.64 6.20
C GLN A 538 -15.73 7.78 4.69
N GLU A 539 -14.78 8.25 3.89
CA GLU A 539 -14.91 8.32 2.42
C GLU A 539 -14.35 7.06 1.74
N GLY A 540 -13.72 6.17 2.51
CA GLY A 540 -13.00 5.00 2.01
C GLY A 540 -11.60 5.34 1.53
N GLU A 541 -10.99 6.45 1.99
CA GLU A 541 -9.61 6.82 1.69
C GLU A 541 -8.65 6.38 2.80
N ILE A 542 -7.42 6.05 2.43
CA ILE A 542 -6.36 5.80 3.41
C ILE A 542 -6.08 7.11 4.15
N ARG A 543 -5.97 7.05 5.49
CA ARG A 543 -5.86 8.22 6.37
C ARG A 543 -4.57 9.04 6.16
N GLY A 544 -3.55 8.87 7.00
CA GLY A 544 -2.38 9.76 7.00
C GLY A 544 -1.33 9.46 5.93
N ALA A 545 -1.39 8.31 5.26
CA ALA A 545 -0.43 7.98 4.21
C ALA A 545 -0.62 8.85 2.96
N TYR A 546 0.48 9.38 2.43
CA TYR A 546 0.57 10.14 1.18
C TYR A 546 -0.14 11.50 1.12
N VAL A 547 -0.86 11.88 2.17
CA VAL A 547 -1.57 13.16 2.30
C VAL A 547 -0.96 13.98 3.46
N PRO A 548 -1.33 15.27 3.63
CA PRO A 548 -0.86 16.05 4.76
C PRO A 548 -1.27 15.41 6.09
N THR A 549 -0.29 15.13 6.95
CA THR A 549 -0.52 14.41 8.21
C THR A 549 -1.23 15.23 9.27
N GLY A 550 -1.34 16.55 9.10
CA GLY A 550 -1.84 17.49 10.11
C GLY A 550 -0.73 18.37 10.71
N HIS A 551 0.52 17.88 10.71
CA HIS A 551 1.70 18.68 11.02
C HIS A 551 2.34 19.24 9.73
N PRO A 552 2.75 20.52 9.68
CA PRO A 552 3.44 21.08 8.51
C PRO A 552 4.78 20.37 8.28
N GLY A 553 5.06 20.02 7.03
CA GLY A 553 6.36 19.44 6.69
C GLY A 553 6.64 18.04 7.26
N LEU A 554 5.62 17.25 7.58
CA LEU A 554 5.78 15.86 8.00
C LEU A 554 4.85 14.94 7.20
N TRP A 555 5.41 13.86 6.66
CA TRP A 555 4.73 12.96 5.73
C TRP A 555 4.95 11.50 6.09
N TYR A 556 3.96 10.66 5.74
CA TYR A 556 4.08 9.21 5.81
C TYR A 556 4.07 8.58 4.42
N VAL A 557 5.02 7.68 4.16
CA VAL A 557 5.07 6.88 2.93
C VAL A 557 5.40 5.43 3.27
N GLY A 558 4.50 4.51 2.92
CA GLY A 558 4.68 3.08 3.10
C GLY A 558 3.61 2.28 2.36
N GLY A 559 3.70 0.96 2.33
CA GLY A 559 2.75 0.10 1.60
C GLY A 559 3.44 -0.81 0.57
N GLY A 560 2.66 -1.38 -0.35
CA GLY A 560 3.17 -2.23 -1.43
C GLY A 560 4.00 -1.47 -2.46
N LEU A 561 4.89 -2.16 -3.19
CA LEU A 561 5.82 -1.54 -4.14
C LEU A 561 5.15 -0.66 -5.20
N GLY A 562 4.20 -1.21 -5.98
CA GLY A 562 3.45 -0.43 -6.97
C GLY A 562 2.51 0.61 -6.35
N GLN A 563 1.97 0.34 -5.16
CA GLN A 563 1.16 1.33 -4.42
C GLN A 563 1.99 2.57 -4.08
N VAL A 564 3.17 2.36 -3.50
CA VAL A 564 4.10 3.43 -3.17
C VAL A 564 4.56 4.14 -4.44
N ARG A 565 4.87 3.42 -5.52
CA ARG A 565 5.28 4.03 -6.80
C ARG A 565 4.23 5.00 -7.34
N PHE A 566 2.95 4.63 -7.23
CA PHE A 566 1.85 5.51 -7.58
C PHE A 566 1.75 6.72 -6.64
N PHE A 567 1.72 6.51 -5.33
CA PHE A 567 1.36 7.58 -4.40
C PHE A 567 2.52 8.50 -3.99
N ALA A 568 3.77 8.02 -4.01
CA ALA A 568 4.95 8.81 -3.63
C ALA A 568 5.15 10.05 -4.54
N ARG A 569 4.65 10.00 -5.79
CA ARG A 569 4.65 11.16 -6.69
C ARG A 569 3.88 12.34 -6.09
N PHE A 570 2.74 12.10 -5.43
CA PHE A 570 1.91 13.16 -4.89
C PHE A 570 2.54 13.78 -3.66
N VAL A 571 3.25 12.99 -2.85
CA VAL A 571 4.06 13.52 -1.74
C VAL A 571 5.16 14.43 -2.27
N ALA A 572 5.91 13.98 -3.27
CA ALA A 572 6.96 14.78 -3.88
C ALA A 572 6.42 16.08 -4.52
N MET A 573 5.29 16.02 -5.22
CA MET A 573 4.62 17.18 -5.79
C MET A 573 4.11 18.16 -4.72
N GLN A 574 3.53 17.67 -3.63
CA GLN A 574 3.09 18.53 -2.52
C GLN A 574 4.27 19.23 -1.83
N ILE A 575 5.36 18.50 -1.58
CA ILE A 575 6.60 19.07 -1.04
C ILE A 575 7.13 20.15 -1.99
N PHE A 576 7.27 19.83 -3.27
CA PHE A 576 7.73 20.78 -4.28
C PHE A 576 6.86 22.04 -4.30
N ALA A 577 5.53 21.89 -4.32
CA ALA A 577 4.58 22.99 -4.34
C ALA A 577 4.71 23.91 -3.10
N ASP A 578 4.86 23.34 -1.89
CA ASP A 578 5.09 24.12 -0.67
C ASP A 578 6.42 24.89 -0.73
N LEU A 579 7.50 24.25 -1.22
CA LEU A 579 8.81 24.88 -1.38
C LEU A 579 8.81 26.03 -2.39
N GLN A 580 7.99 25.95 -3.44
CA GLN A 580 7.78 27.05 -4.40
C GLN A 580 6.92 28.20 -3.82
N GLY A 581 6.41 28.07 -2.59
CA GLY A 581 5.50 29.05 -1.98
C GLY A 581 4.08 28.99 -2.52
N SER A 582 3.72 27.90 -3.21
CA SER A 582 2.40 27.67 -3.78
C SER A 582 1.87 26.28 -3.40
N PRO A 583 1.65 25.98 -2.10
CA PRO A 583 1.16 24.67 -1.69
C PRO A 583 -0.21 24.38 -2.31
N LEU A 584 -0.46 23.10 -2.60
CA LEU A 584 -1.78 22.67 -3.07
C LEU A 584 -2.85 22.95 -2.01
N ALA A 585 -3.86 23.72 -2.39
CA ALA A 585 -4.96 24.04 -1.50
C ALA A 585 -5.78 22.79 -1.19
N VAL A 586 -5.74 22.34 0.07
CA VAL A 586 -6.47 21.15 0.54
C VAL A 586 -7.94 21.48 0.76
N TYR A 587 -8.83 20.81 0.04
CA TYR A 587 -10.26 20.83 0.30
C TYR A 587 -10.56 19.96 1.52
N LYS A 588 -10.84 20.59 2.66
CA LYS A 588 -11.07 19.91 3.94
C LYS A 588 -12.48 19.34 4.06
N ARG A 589 -12.64 18.32 4.90
CA ARG A 589 -13.96 17.83 5.33
C ARG A 589 -14.67 18.89 6.18
N PRO A 590 -16.01 19.00 6.11
CA PRO A 590 -16.78 19.74 7.10
C PRO A 590 -16.48 19.22 8.52
N PRO A 591 -16.45 20.08 9.55
CA PRO A 591 -16.17 19.65 10.93
C PRO A 591 -17.09 18.54 11.44
N SER A 592 -18.33 18.45 10.95
CA SER A 592 -19.30 17.40 11.30
C SER A 592 -18.97 16.01 10.76
N GLN A 593 -18.06 15.91 9.79
CA GLN A 593 -17.57 14.66 9.17
C GLN A 593 -16.09 14.41 9.47
N GLN A 594 -15.43 15.32 10.18
CA GLN A 594 -14.16 15.05 10.84
C GLN A 594 -14.52 14.26 12.09
N THR A 595 -14.25 12.95 12.10
CA THR A 595 -14.36 12.16 13.34
C THR A 595 -13.65 12.91 14.46
N CYS A 596 -14.39 13.33 15.49
CA CYS A 596 -13.84 13.97 16.67
C CYS A 596 -12.75 13.06 17.26
N ILE A 597 -11.48 13.46 17.13
CA ILE A 597 -10.35 12.81 17.79
C ILE A 597 -10.34 13.16 19.30
N ASN A 598 -11.13 14.14 19.73
CA ASN A 598 -11.22 14.56 21.13
C ASN A 598 -12.66 14.39 21.66
N CYS A 599 -12.92 13.30 22.36
CA CYS A 599 -13.85 13.20 23.50
C CYS A 599 -13.92 11.75 24.01
N SER A 600 -12.95 11.33 24.84
CA SER A 600 -13.22 10.55 26.06
C SER A 600 -11.93 10.51 26.89
N GLU A 601 -11.97 11.16 28.04
CA GLU A 601 -11.10 10.87 29.19
C GLU A 601 -11.19 9.40 29.61
#